data_AF-A0A196SCN9-F1
#
_entry.id   AF-A0A196SCN9-F1
#
_cell.length_a   1.000
_cell.length_b   1.000
_cell.length_c   1.000
_cell.angle_alpha   90.00
_cell.angle_beta   90.00
_cell.angle_gamma   90.00
#
_symmetry.space_group_name_H-M   'P 1'
#
loop_
_entity.id
_entity.type
_entity.pdbx_description
1 polymer ?
#
loop_
_entity_poly.entity_id
_entity_poly.type
_entity_poly.pdbx_seq_one_letter_code
_entity_poly.pdbx_strand_id
1 'polypeptide(L)'
;MKALDAALESHKVEVVVSVLEEMRARNVLSIAVKGRSDKDLAPLLAVITTNLNNPAYAGILLTTANEVLTQYGASVGQRPGLDAQLMKLNTVLGNEIRSEKRALGVLGAAEIIESSLQQ
;
A
#
# COMPACT_ATOMS: atom_id res chain seq x y z
N MET A 1 3.13 18.76 -4.81
CA MET A 1 4.07 17.61 -4.95
C MET A 1 5.26 17.71 -4.01
N LYS A 2 5.93 18.87 -3.88
CA LYS A 2 7.05 19.09 -2.93
C LYS A 2 6.83 18.58 -1.49
N ALA A 3 5.60 18.62 -0.97
CA ALA A 3 5.28 18.12 0.36
C ALA A 3 5.42 16.59 0.49
N LEU A 4 4.99 15.82 -0.52
CA LEU A 4 5.16 14.36 -0.52
C LEU A 4 6.64 14.00 -0.68
N ASP A 5 7.37 14.73 -1.51
CA ASP A 5 8.79 14.49 -1.73
C ASP A 5 9.60 14.78 -0.45
N ALA A 6 9.35 15.91 0.21
CA ALA A 6 9.94 16.23 1.51
C ALA A 6 9.56 15.22 2.60
N ALA A 7 8.33 14.69 2.59
CA ALA A 7 7.93 13.65 3.52
C ALA A 7 8.68 12.35 3.27
N LEU A 8 8.86 11.95 2.01
CA LEU A 8 9.62 10.74 1.63
C LEU A 8 11.11 10.88 2.00
N GLU A 9 11.68 12.07 1.85
CA GLU A 9 13.05 12.39 2.28
C GLU A 9 13.22 12.38 3.80
N SER A 10 12.15 12.61 4.57
CA SER A 10 12.21 12.56 6.03
C SER A 10 12.48 11.16 6.59
N HIS A 11 12.25 10.12 5.77
CA HIS A 11 12.34 8.70 6.13
C HIS A 11 11.46 8.28 7.35
N LYS A 12 10.54 9.14 7.78
CA LYS A 12 9.59 8.86 8.86
C LYS A 12 8.25 8.45 8.27
N VAL A 13 7.86 7.19 8.49
CA VAL A 13 6.62 6.64 7.92
C VAL A 13 5.39 7.41 8.41
N GLU A 14 5.39 7.89 9.65
CA GLU A 14 4.31 8.66 10.25
C GLU A 14 4.07 9.97 9.48
N VAL A 15 5.16 10.63 9.07
CA VAL A 15 5.11 11.89 8.31
C VAL A 15 4.59 11.62 6.91
N VAL A 16 5.09 10.58 6.25
CA VAL A 16 4.62 10.18 4.90
C VAL A 16 3.13 9.84 4.94
N VAL A 17 2.70 9.00 5.88
CA VAL A 17 1.30 8.60 6.07
C VAL A 17 0.42 9.82 6.32
N SER A 18 0.84 10.73 7.19
CA SER A 18 0.06 11.94 7.47
C SER A 18 -0.14 12.81 6.22
N VAL A 19 0.89 12.96 5.38
CA VAL A 19 0.78 13.72 4.12
C VAL A 19 -0.10 13.00 3.11
N LEU A 20 0.02 11.67 2.99
CA LEU A 20 -0.84 10.86 2.11
C LEU A 20 -2.31 10.96 2.53
N GLU A 21 -2.58 10.94 3.83
CA GLU A 21 -3.93 11.11 4.38
C GLU A 21 -4.51 12.49 4.06
N GLU A 22 -3.73 13.56 4.24
CA GLU A 22 -4.14 14.91 3.86
C GLU A 22 -4.43 15.00 2.35
N MET A 23 -3.60 14.38 1.50
CA MET A 23 -3.81 14.33 0.06
C MET A 23 -5.07 13.54 -0.33
N ARG A 24 -5.33 12.42 0.36
CA ARG A 24 -6.57 11.64 0.20
C ARG A 24 -7.79 12.47 0.59
N ALA A 25 -7.76 13.12 1.74
CA ALA A 25 -8.86 13.96 2.23
C ALA A 25 -9.19 15.12 1.29
N ARG A 26 -8.20 15.62 0.55
CA ARG A 26 -8.37 16.67 -0.46
C ARG A 26 -8.67 16.16 -1.87
N ASN A 27 -8.77 14.85 -2.07
CA ASN A 27 -8.96 14.20 -3.38
C ASN A 27 -7.86 14.57 -4.41
N VAL A 28 -6.63 14.82 -3.93
CA VAL A 28 -5.47 15.17 -4.80
C VAL A 28 -4.40 14.08 -4.85
N LEU A 29 -4.66 12.92 -4.24
CA LEU A 29 -3.71 11.81 -4.19
C LEU A 29 -3.33 11.29 -5.58
N SER A 30 -4.31 11.10 -6.47
CA SER A 30 -4.08 10.64 -7.85
C SER A 30 -3.19 11.61 -8.63
N ILE A 31 -3.39 12.92 -8.44
CA ILE A 31 -2.57 13.98 -9.04
C ILE A 31 -1.14 13.94 -8.49
N ALA A 32 -0.97 13.67 -7.20
CA ALA A 32 0.33 13.59 -6.55
C ALA A 32 1.15 12.36 -7.00
N VAL A 33 0.48 11.29 -7.41
CA VAL A 33 1.09 10.05 -7.91
C VAL A 33 1.37 10.12 -9.42
N LYS A 34 0.51 10.79 -10.18
CA LYS A 34 0.62 10.91 -11.64
C LYS A 34 1.86 11.70 -12.07
N GLY A 35 2.50 11.24 -13.16
CA GLY A 35 3.62 11.95 -13.79
C GLY A 35 4.96 11.87 -13.04
N ARG A 36 5.06 11.02 -12.01
CA ARG A 36 6.32 10.73 -11.32
C ARG A 36 7.24 9.87 -12.19
N SER A 37 8.55 10.16 -12.15
CA SER A 37 9.56 9.31 -12.79
C SER A 37 9.79 8.02 -11.99
N ASP A 38 10.53 7.05 -12.54
CA ASP A 38 10.84 5.80 -11.82
C ASP A 38 11.61 6.08 -10.53
N LYS A 39 12.48 7.09 -10.55
CA LYS A 39 13.27 7.51 -9.41
C LYS A 39 12.42 8.14 -8.31
N ASP A 40 11.41 8.93 -8.69
CA ASP A 40 10.54 9.62 -7.72
C ASP A 40 9.44 8.70 -7.15
N LEU A 41 9.12 7.63 -7.87
CA LEU A 41 8.16 6.62 -7.44
C LEU A 41 8.82 5.58 -6.51
N ALA A 42 10.13 5.36 -6.65
CA ALA A 42 10.87 4.39 -5.88
C ALA A 42 10.75 4.55 -4.34
N PRO A 43 10.92 5.75 -3.74
CA PRO A 43 10.76 5.93 -2.31
C PRO A 43 9.32 5.68 -1.84
N LEU A 44 8.33 6.08 -2.65
CA LEU A 44 6.92 5.85 -2.33
C LEU A 44 6.59 4.34 -2.31
N LEU A 45 7.02 3.61 -3.34
CA LEU A 45 6.87 2.16 -3.40
C LEU A 45 7.63 1.44 -2.29
N ALA A 46 8.79 1.95 -1.89
CA ALA A 46 9.54 1.42 -0.75
C ALA A 46 8.75 1.58 0.57
N VAL A 47 8.20 2.77 0.84
CA VAL A 47 7.37 3.01 2.03
C VAL A 47 6.16 2.09 2.05
N ILE A 48 5.44 1.97 0.92
CA ILE A 48 4.28 1.08 0.79
C ILE A 48 4.71 -0.37 1.05
N THR A 49 5.68 -0.90 0.30
CA THR A 49 6.05 -2.31 0.38
C THR A 49 6.65 -2.73 1.72
N THR A 50 7.28 -1.81 2.44
CA THR A 50 7.86 -2.09 3.76
C THR A 50 6.85 -1.99 4.89
N ASN A 51 5.82 -1.14 4.78
CA ASN A 51 4.92 -0.82 5.89
C ASN A 51 3.47 -1.29 5.69
N LEU A 52 3.15 -1.94 4.57
CA LEU A 52 1.77 -2.38 4.27
C LEU A 52 1.19 -3.30 5.35
N ASN A 53 2.03 -4.16 5.94
CA ASN A 53 1.61 -5.12 6.98
C ASN A 53 1.37 -4.46 8.35
N ASN A 54 1.56 -3.13 8.48
CA ASN A 54 1.21 -2.41 9.69
C ASN A 54 -0.27 -1.98 9.61
N PRO A 55 -1.17 -2.54 10.44
CA PRO A 55 -2.61 -2.26 10.36
C PRO A 55 -2.95 -0.77 10.54
N ALA A 56 -2.12 -0.01 11.27
CA ALA A 56 -2.34 1.43 11.46
C ALA A 56 -2.18 2.23 10.15
N TYR A 57 -1.39 1.71 9.19
CA TYR A 57 -1.06 2.40 7.94
C TYR A 57 -1.63 1.69 6.71
N ALA A 58 -2.02 0.42 6.84
CA ALA A 58 -2.45 -0.44 5.75
C ALA A 58 -3.52 0.22 4.86
N GLY A 59 -4.54 0.86 5.44
CA GLY A 59 -5.63 1.49 4.68
C GLY A 59 -5.18 2.56 3.68
N ILE A 60 -4.36 3.53 4.13
CA ILE A 60 -3.87 4.60 3.25
C ILE A 60 -2.78 4.11 2.29
N LEU A 61 -1.92 3.19 2.74
CA LEU A 61 -0.88 2.60 1.89
C LEU A 61 -1.48 1.74 0.78
N LEU A 62 -2.55 0.98 1.07
CA LEU A 62 -3.30 0.21 0.07
C LEU A 62 -4.01 1.14 -0.92
N THR A 63 -4.65 2.21 -0.42
CA THR A 63 -5.28 3.23 -1.28
C THR A 63 -4.24 3.83 -2.24
N THR A 64 -3.06 4.18 -1.71
CA THR A 64 -1.97 4.75 -2.51
C THR A 64 -1.40 3.73 -3.49
N ALA A 65 -1.25 2.47 -3.09
CA ALA A 65 -0.82 1.38 -3.97
C ALA A 65 -1.78 1.19 -5.15
N ASN A 66 -3.09 1.26 -4.89
CA ASN A 66 -4.11 1.16 -5.93
C ASN A 66 -4.03 2.33 -6.92
N GLU A 67 -3.79 3.55 -6.45
CA GLU A 67 -3.55 4.71 -7.33
C GLU A 67 -2.32 4.52 -8.21
N VAL A 68 -1.22 4.00 -7.64
CA VAL A 68 -0.01 3.68 -8.42
C VAL A 68 -0.30 2.64 -9.49
N LEU A 69 -1.00 1.55 -9.15
CA LEU A 69 -1.37 0.51 -10.10
C LEU A 69 -2.31 1.04 -11.19
N THR A 70 -3.24 1.92 -10.84
CA THR A 70 -4.16 2.55 -11.79
C THR A 70 -3.42 3.43 -12.79
N GLN A 71 -2.43 4.21 -12.33
CA GLN A 71 -1.68 5.12 -13.21
C GLN A 71 -0.62 4.39 -14.06
N TYR A 72 0.06 3.38 -13.52
CA TYR A 72 1.25 2.79 -14.14
C TYR A 72 1.11 1.31 -14.53
N GLY A 73 0.00 0.65 -14.17
CA GLY A 73 -0.21 -0.77 -14.45
C GLY A 73 -0.22 -1.12 -15.95
N ALA A 74 -0.71 -0.20 -16.80
CA ALA A 74 -0.68 -0.37 -18.25
C ALA A 74 0.73 -0.23 -18.87
N SER A 75 1.69 0.35 -18.13
CA SER A 75 3.07 0.55 -18.57
C SER A 75 4.02 -0.56 -18.13
N VAL A 76 3.50 -1.62 -17.52
CA VAL A 76 4.29 -2.80 -17.11
C VAL A 76 4.96 -3.42 -18.34
N GLY A 77 6.25 -3.74 -18.23
CA GLY A 77 7.09 -4.30 -19.28
C GLY A 77 7.73 -3.25 -20.19
N GLN A 78 7.41 -1.97 -20.02
CA GLN A 78 7.97 -0.87 -20.82
C GLN A 78 9.13 -0.16 -20.11
N ARG A 79 9.20 -0.27 -18.77
CA ARG A 79 10.16 0.46 -17.91
C ARG A 79 10.77 -0.52 -16.91
N PRO A 80 11.93 -1.14 -17.22
CA PRO A 80 12.51 -2.21 -16.40
C PRO A 80 12.72 -1.84 -14.93
N GLY A 81 13.06 -0.58 -14.65
CA GLY A 81 13.23 -0.08 -13.28
C GLY A 81 11.91 -0.05 -12.48
N LEU A 82 10.80 0.28 -13.14
CA LEU A 82 9.46 0.29 -12.56
C LEU A 82 8.91 -1.13 -12.38
N ASP A 83 9.15 -1.98 -13.37
CA ASP A 83 8.61 -3.34 -13.43
C ASP A 83 9.02 -4.16 -12.21
N ALA A 84 10.30 -4.08 -11.82
CA ALA A 84 10.80 -4.75 -10.62
C ALA A 84 10.06 -4.28 -9.35
N GLN A 85 9.75 -2.98 -9.25
CA GLN A 85 9.09 -2.40 -8.09
C GLN A 85 7.61 -2.74 -8.04
N LEU A 86 6.92 -2.74 -9.20
CA LEU A 86 5.53 -3.17 -9.31
C LEU A 86 5.38 -4.66 -9.03
N MET A 87 6.33 -5.50 -9.47
CA MET A 87 6.34 -6.92 -9.17
C MET A 87 6.56 -7.19 -7.67
N LYS A 88 7.45 -6.41 -7.02
CA LYS A 88 7.61 -6.45 -5.56
C LYS A 88 6.31 -6.05 -4.85
N LEU A 89 5.67 -4.96 -5.28
CA LEU A 89 4.39 -4.51 -4.73
C LEU A 89 3.32 -5.60 -4.85
N ASN A 90 3.17 -6.20 -6.02
CA ASN A 90 2.22 -7.29 -6.26
C ASN A 90 2.49 -8.50 -5.34
N THR A 91 3.76 -8.83 -5.12
CA THR A 91 4.16 -9.91 -4.21
C THR A 91 3.75 -9.61 -2.76
N VAL A 92 4.00 -8.38 -2.30
CA VAL A 92 3.63 -7.94 -0.93
C VAL A 92 2.12 -7.93 -0.76
N LEU A 93 1.36 -7.36 -1.71
CA LEU A 93 -0.10 -7.36 -1.69
C LEU A 93 -0.68 -8.78 -1.67
N GLY A 94 -0.12 -9.68 -2.48
CA GLY A 94 -0.54 -11.09 -2.50
C GLY A 94 -0.27 -11.81 -1.17
N ASN A 95 0.84 -11.50 -0.49
CA ASN A 95 1.14 -12.01 0.84
C ASN A 95 0.16 -11.48 1.89
N GLU A 96 -0.19 -10.21 1.82
CA GLU A 96 -1.11 -9.57 2.77
C GLU A 96 -2.51 -10.18 2.66
N ILE A 97 -3.06 -10.26 1.44
CA ILE A 97 -4.37 -10.88 1.17
C ILE A 97 -4.40 -12.34 1.67
N ARG A 98 -3.32 -13.11 1.48
CA ARG A 98 -3.24 -14.48 2.00
C ARG A 98 -3.25 -14.51 3.52
N SER A 99 -2.59 -13.56 4.17
CA SER A 99 -2.49 -13.47 5.63
C SER A 99 -3.83 -13.08 6.24
N GLU A 100 -4.53 -12.10 5.66
CA GLU A 100 -5.90 -11.72 6.05
C GLU A 100 -6.87 -12.90 5.90
N LYS A 101 -6.82 -13.64 4.77
CA LYS A 101 -7.65 -14.84 4.59
C LYS A 101 -7.41 -15.91 5.65
N ARG A 102 -6.16 -16.13 6.05
CA ARG A 102 -5.84 -17.07 7.14
C ARG A 102 -6.38 -16.59 8.48
N ALA A 103 -6.25 -15.29 8.78
CA ALA A 103 -6.78 -14.71 10.02
C ALA A 103 -8.30 -14.87 10.10
N LEU A 104 -9.03 -14.57 9.02
CA LEU A 104 -10.49 -14.80 8.94
C LEU A 104 -10.87 -16.26 9.12
N GLY A 105 -10.10 -17.20 8.55
CA GLY A 105 -10.31 -18.62 8.73
C GLY A 105 -10.16 -19.08 10.18
N VAL A 106 -9.16 -18.55 10.90
CA VAL A 106 -8.96 -18.83 12.33
C VAL A 106 -10.10 -18.25 13.17
N LEU A 107 -10.53 -17.02 12.87
CA LEU A 107 -11.67 -16.39 13.57
C LEU A 107 -12.95 -17.22 13.39
N GLY A 108 -13.28 -17.62 12.17
CA GLY A 108 -14.45 -18.46 11.90
C GLY A 108 -14.36 -19.84 12.58
N ALA A 109 -13.17 -20.45 12.64
CA ALA A 109 -12.97 -21.69 13.39
C ALA A 109 -13.21 -21.51 14.90
N ALA A 110 -12.77 -20.38 15.47
CA ALA A 110 -13.00 -20.05 16.87
C ALA A 110 -14.50 -19.85 17.17
N GLU A 111 -15.23 -19.14 16.31
CA GLU A 111 -16.69 -18.94 16.42
C GLU A 111 -17.46 -20.28 16.40
N ILE A 112 -17.04 -21.22 15.54
CA ILE A 112 -17.64 -22.57 15.49
C ILE A 112 -17.43 -23.32 16.80
N ILE A 113 -16.22 -23.25 17.37
CA ILE A 113 -15.92 -23.89 18.66
C ILE A 113 -16.75 -23.27 19.77
N GLU A 114 -16.83 -21.94 19.84
CA GLU A 114 -17.64 -21.23 20.83
C GLU A 114 -19.12 -21.63 20.75
N SER A 115 -19.69 -21.65 19.55
CA SER A 115 -21.08 -22.07 19.31
C SER A 115 -21.33 -23.51 19.73
N SER A 116 -20.36 -24.41 19.51
CA SER A 116 -20.46 -25.82 19.88
C SER A 116 -20.40 -26.06 21.40
N LEU A 117 -19.86 -25.11 22.18
CA LEU A 117 -19.80 -25.19 23.65
C LEU A 117 -21.07 -24.66 24.34
N GLN A 118 -21.93 -23.95 23.62
CA GLN A 118 -23.20 -23.41 24.14
C GLN A 118 -24.41 -24.33 23.90
N GLN A 119 -24.20 -25.49 23.25
CA GLN A 119 -25.21 -26.53 23.00
C GLN A 119 -25.02 -27.70 23.97
#